data_AF-A0A929MXM9-F1
#
_entry.id   AF-A0A929MXM9-F1
#
_cell.length_a   1.000
_cell.length_b   1.000
_cell.length_c   1.000
_cell.angle_alpha   90.00
_cell.angle_beta   90.00
_cell.angle_gamma   90.00
#
_symmetry.space_group_name_H-M   'P 1'
#
loop_
_entity.id
_entity.type
_entity.pdbx_description
1 polymer ?
#
loop_
_entity_poly.entity_id
_entity_poly.type
_entity_poly.pdbx_seq_one_letter_code
_entity_poly.pdbx_strand_id
1 'polypeptide(L)'
;MSEHEHCQHHDHDHSCGCGHDHHHHHEHACGCGHDHHHDHAHAHDHAGCGCGCGHDHGHEENQGVSVQFSGVFNLPKEQVWSLLTENDKLQSWYPELEFQGLETGASLKFNYKTGGHEDMMVLDVEPNAYLSFTWDLNIITFELLELEPGKTTLIFTEWLAELNDHSPKDLTSWMIALQNMAEVAEGKPVSDREAQFHEYYPKIKEMLTQQTDVVFED
;
A
#
# COMPACT_ATOMS: atom_id res chain seq x y z
N MET A 1 70.54 -15.14 36.14
CA MET A 1 69.66 -14.88 37.29
C MET A 1 68.44 -14.20 36.71
N SER A 2 67.43 -15.01 36.41
CA SER A 2 66.08 -14.95 37.01
C SER A 2 65.35 -13.67 36.64
N GLU A 3 64.11 -13.68 36.16
CA GLU A 3 63.19 -14.77 35.83
C GLU A 3 62.08 -14.13 34.97
N HIS A 4 61.45 -14.98 34.17
CA HIS A 4 60.21 -14.74 33.45
C HIS A 4 59.10 -14.17 34.35
N GLU A 5 58.26 -13.27 33.83
CA GLU A 5 56.81 -13.38 34.03
C GLU A 5 56.02 -12.73 32.89
N HIS A 6 55.02 -13.49 32.43
CA HIS A 6 54.26 -13.35 31.21
C HIS A 6 52.88 -12.80 31.59
N CYS A 7 52.49 -11.63 31.09
CA CYS A 7 51.09 -11.20 31.14
C CYS A 7 50.58 -11.07 29.71
N GLN A 8 50.06 -12.19 29.20
CA GLN A 8 49.25 -12.23 27.99
C GLN A 8 47.90 -11.62 28.32
N HIS A 9 47.64 -10.40 27.88
CA HIS A 9 46.28 -9.89 27.77
C HIS A 9 45.77 -10.22 26.37
N HIS A 10 44.79 -11.13 26.34
CA HIS A 10 44.00 -11.49 25.19
C HIS A 10 42.93 -10.41 24.96
N ASP A 11 43.10 -9.58 23.94
CA ASP A 11 42.01 -8.74 23.43
C ASP A 11 41.18 -9.58 22.47
N HIS A 12 40.01 -10.01 22.94
CA HIS A 12 39.02 -10.70 22.11
C HIS A 12 38.03 -9.68 21.53
N ASP A 13 38.18 -9.47 20.22
CA ASP A 13 37.18 -8.94 19.30
C ASP A 13 35.96 -9.87 19.29
N HIS A 14 34.79 -9.37 19.71
CA HIS A 14 33.53 -10.06 19.52
C HIS A 14 32.41 -9.08 19.16
N SER A 15 32.21 -8.92 17.85
CA SER A 15 30.98 -9.33 17.14
C SER A 15 29.71 -9.36 18.02
N CYS A 16 28.86 -8.34 17.87
CA CYS A 16 27.54 -8.31 18.48
C CYS A 16 26.58 -9.21 17.67
N GLY A 17 26.58 -10.50 17.99
CA GLY A 17 25.50 -11.42 17.70
C GLY A 17 24.93 -11.89 19.03
N CYS A 18 23.81 -11.31 19.47
CA CYS A 18 23.20 -11.64 20.76
C CYS A 18 21.76 -12.11 20.58
N GLY A 19 21.61 -13.40 20.27
CA GLY A 19 20.52 -14.18 20.83
C GLY A 19 20.88 -14.44 22.30
N HIS A 20 20.15 -13.84 23.23
CA HIS A 20 20.35 -14.09 24.65
C HIS A 20 19.10 -14.76 25.24
N ASP A 21 19.26 -16.03 25.60
CA ASP A 21 18.52 -16.64 26.70
C ASP A 21 19.04 -16.04 28.01
N HIS A 22 18.24 -15.20 28.65
CA HIS A 22 18.57 -14.62 29.94
C HIS A 22 18.10 -15.52 31.08
N HIS A 23 18.99 -16.40 31.55
CA HIS A 23 18.83 -17.06 32.85
C HIS A 23 19.15 -16.08 33.98
N HIS A 24 18.13 -15.61 34.68
CA HIS A 24 18.28 -14.87 35.93
C HIS A 24 18.51 -15.84 37.09
N HIS A 25 19.71 -15.85 37.65
CA HIS A 25 19.98 -16.49 38.93
C HIS A 25 19.98 -15.42 40.02
N HIS A 26 18.87 -15.30 40.77
CA HIS A 26 18.82 -14.50 41.98
C HIS A 26 19.13 -15.39 43.18
N GLU A 27 20.31 -15.20 43.79
CA GLU A 27 20.57 -15.69 45.14
C GLU A 27 19.94 -14.73 46.15
N HIS A 28 18.72 -15.02 46.58
CA HIS A 28 18.18 -14.50 47.83
C HIS A 28 17.79 -15.67 48.73
N ALA A 29 18.60 -15.90 49.76
CA ALA A 29 18.28 -16.79 50.85
C ALA A 29 17.13 -16.20 51.68
N CYS A 30 15.93 -16.73 51.52
CA CYS A 30 14.81 -16.53 52.45
C CYS A 30 14.24 -17.90 52.83
N GLY A 31 14.57 -18.36 54.04
CA GLY A 31 14.03 -19.58 54.60
C GLY A 31 12.60 -19.36 55.10
N CYS A 32 11.61 -19.67 54.27
CA CYS A 32 10.25 -20.08 54.61
C CYS A 32 9.62 -20.64 53.33
N GLY A 33 9.47 -21.96 53.23
CA GLY A 33 9.00 -22.61 52.01
C GLY A 33 7.54 -22.31 51.72
N HIS A 34 7.27 -21.55 50.66
CA HIS A 34 6.01 -21.52 49.91
C HIS A 34 6.32 -21.37 48.42
N ASP A 35 5.61 -22.14 47.59
CA ASP A 35 5.69 -22.05 46.13
C ASP A 35 5.02 -20.75 45.66
N HIS A 36 5.77 -19.90 44.95
CA HIS A 36 5.22 -18.73 44.29
C HIS A 36 5.02 -19.03 42.80
N HIS A 37 3.78 -19.38 42.44
CA HIS A 37 3.33 -19.37 41.05
C HIS A 37 3.19 -17.91 40.63
N HIS A 38 4.13 -17.42 39.83
CA HIS A 38 3.97 -16.14 39.14
C HIS A 38 3.33 -16.41 37.79
N ASP A 39 2.00 -16.23 37.72
CA ASP A 39 1.31 -16.06 36.44
C ASP A 39 1.71 -14.71 35.86
N HIS A 40 2.68 -14.73 34.95
CA HIS A 40 2.98 -13.58 34.10
C HIS A 40 2.03 -13.59 32.90
N ALA A 41 0.86 -12.98 33.06
CA ALA A 41 0.06 -12.55 31.94
C ALA A 41 0.75 -11.36 31.27
N HIS A 42 1.66 -11.62 30.34
CA HIS A 42 2.18 -10.61 29.43
C HIS A 42 1.18 -10.39 28.29
N ALA A 43 0.17 -9.57 28.53
CA ALA A 43 -0.53 -8.89 27.46
C ALA A 43 0.42 -7.82 26.91
N HIS A 44 1.15 -8.13 25.84
CA HIS A 44 1.86 -7.12 25.07
C HIS A 44 0.86 -6.47 24.11
N ASP A 45 0.21 -5.42 24.61
CA ASP A 45 -0.40 -4.42 23.76
C ASP A 45 0.76 -3.69 23.08
N HIS A 46 1.00 -3.98 21.79
CA HIS A 46 2.06 -3.32 21.02
C HIS A 46 1.61 -1.92 20.61
N ALA A 47 1.43 -1.06 21.60
CA ALA A 47 1.40 0.38 21.47
C ALA A 47 2.58 0.96 22.27
N GLY A 48 3.77 0.95 21.64
CA GLY A 48 4.97 1.60 22.16
C GLY A 48 5.93 0.69 22.92
N CYS A 49 6.69 -0.13 22.20
CA CYS A 49 7.89 -0.77 22.75
C CYS A 49 9.12 0.10 22.40
N GLY A 50 9.41 1.08 23.25
CA GLY A 50 10.63 1.87 23.19
C GLY A 50 11.84 1.01 23.55
N CYS A 51 12.63 0.62 22.55
CA CYS A 51 13.95 0.06 22.80
C CYS A 51 14.80 1.16 23.43
N GLY A 52 15.31 0.94 24.65
CA GLY A 52 16.09 1.91 25.45
C GLY A 52 17.48 2.24 24.90
N CYS A 53 17.64 2.26 23.58
CA CYS A 53 18.79 2.80 22.89
C CYS A 53 18.31 4.14 22.34
N GLY A 54 18.67 5.25 22.98
CA GLY A 54 18.23 6.62 22.65
C GLY A 54 18.73 7.10 21.29
N HIS A 55 18.39 6.37 20.22
CA HIS A 55 18.62 6.68 18.84
C HIS A 55 17.24 6.70 18.20
N ASP A 56 16.92 7.83 17.59
CA ASP A 56 15.71 8.02 16.83
C ASP A 56 15.79 7.11 15.60
N HIS A 57 14.99 6.04 15.57
CA HIS A 57 14.67 5.40 14.31
C HIS A 57 13.70 6.37 13.64
N GLY A 58 14.22 7.19 12.74
CA GLY A 58 13.40 8.04 11.88
C GLY A 58 12.37 7.15 11.21
N HIS A 59 11.18 7.08 11.80
CA HIS A 59 9.97 6.75 11.09
C HIS A 59 9.72 7.97 10.24
N GLU A 60 10.24 7.98 9.01
CA GLU A 60 9.69 8.84 7.99
C GLU A 60 8.22 8.42 7.88
N GLU A 61 7.36 9.17 8.56
CA GLU A 61 5.92 9.16 8.28
C GLU A 61 5.81 9.62 6.84
N ASN A 62 5.84 8.68 5.90
CA ASN A 62 5.68 9.00 4.51
C ASN A 62 4.21 9.39 4.33
N GLN A 63 3.93 10.68 4.48
CA GLN A 63 2.60 11.29 4.30
C GLN A 63 2.31 11.31 2.80
N GLY A 64 2.05 10.13 2.22
CA GLY A 64 1.74 9.97 0.81
C GLY A 64 0.54 10.82 0.39
N VAL A 65 0.43 11.07 -0.91
CA VAL A 65 -0.59 11.97 -1.47
C VAL A 65 -1.70 11.17 -2.13
N SER A 66 -2.95 11.43 -1.74
CA SER A 66 -4.12 10.85 -2.43
C SER A 66 -4.61 11.76 -3.55
N VAL A 67 -4.78 11.20 -4.74
CA VAL A 67 -5.42 11.86 -5.88
C VAL A 67 -6.71 11.13 -6.23
N GLN A 68 -7.79 11.89 -6.42
CA GLN A 68 -9.12 11.34 -6.63
C GLN A 68 -9.73 11.82 -7.95
N PHE A 69 -10.32 10.89 -8.70
CA PHE A 69 -11.19 11.14 -9.84
C PHE A 69 -12.59 10.59 -9.57
N SER A 70 -13.62 11.21 -10.14
CA SER A 70 -14.98 10.70 -10.02
C SER A 70 -15.78 10.87 -11.30
N GLY A 71 -16.74 9.98 -11.51
CA GLY A 71 -17.61 9.98 -12.66
C GLY A 71 -18.95 9.33 -12.34
N VAL A 72 -20.00 9.69 -13.10
CA VAL A 72 -21.34 9.13 -12.94
C VAL A 72 -21.65 8.23 -14.12
N PHE A 73 -22.03 6.99 -13.82
CA PHE A 73 -22.49 5.99 -14.78
C PHE A 73 -24.02 5.92 -14.76
N ASN A 74 -24.63 5.82 -15.94
CA ASN A 74 -26.07 5.56 -16.08
C ASN A 74 -26.39 4.06 -15.94
N LEU A 75 -25.80 3.42 -14.93
CA LEU A 75 -25.91 2.01 -14.61
C LEU A 75 -26.08 1.81 -13.09
N PRO A 76 -26.80 0.75 -12.64
CA PRO A 76 -26.84 0.38 -11.23
C PRO A 76 -25.47 -0.15 -10.76
N LYS A 77 -25.24 -0.16 -9.44
CA LYS A 77 -23.93 -0.48 -8.86
C LYS A 77 -23.40 -1.84 -9.29
N GLU A 78 -24.29 -2.82 -9.41
CA GLU A 78 -23.94 -4.20 -9.80
C GLU A 78 -23.35 -4.25 -11.22
N GLN A 79 -23.83 -3.41 -12.13
CA GLN A 79 -23.31 -3.36 -13.49
C GLN A 79 -21.98 -2.60 -13.56
N VAL A 80 -21.81 -1.54 -12.76
CA VAL A 80 -20.51 -0.85 -12.66
C VAL A 80 -19.46 -1.76 -12.00
N TRP A 81 -19.85 -2.49 -10.95
CA TRP A 81 -19.01 -3.49 -10.30
C TRP A 81 -18.56 -4.59 -11.25
N SER A 82 -19.49 -5.09 -12.06
CA SER A 82 -19.23 -6.07 -13.10
C SER A 82 -18.20 -5.57 -14.12
N LEU A 83 -18.27 -4.30 -14.54
CA LEU A 83 -17.26 -3.67 -15.41
C LEU A 83 -15.87 -3.58 -14.76
N LEU A 84 -15.80 -3.47 -13.43
CA LEU A 84 -14.54 -3.39 -12.68
C LEU A 84 -13.91 -4.76 -12.42
N THR A 85 -14.70 -5.83 -12.29
CA THR A 85 -14.24 -7.08 -11.65
C THR A 85 -14.38 -8.33 -12.53
N GLU A 86 -15.23 -8.33 -13.55
CA GLU A 86 -15.32 -9.43 -14.50
C GLU A 86 -14.28 -9.23 -15.61
N ASN A 87 -13.29 -10.12 -15.71
CA ASN A 87 -12.13 -9.93 -16.59
C ASN A 87 -12.49 -9.69 -18.07
N ASP A 88 -13.54 -10.33 -18.59
CA ASP A 88 -13.99 -10.12 -19.97
C ASP A 88 -14.49 -8.68 -20.23
N LYS A 89 -15.08 -8.06 -19.21
CA LYS A 89 -15.52 -6.65 -19.24
C LYS A 89 -14.39 -5.69 -18.87
N LEU A 90 -13.61 -6.00 -17.84
CA LEU A 90 -12.44 -5.21 -17.43
C LEU A 90 -11.48 -4.99 -18.60
N GLN A 91 -11.16 -6.07 -19.32
CA GLN A 91 -10.21 -6.02 -20.43
C GLN A 91 -10.72 -5.24 -21.65
N SER A 92 -12.00 -4.87 -21.68
CA SER A 92 -12.54 -3.99 -22.74
C SER A 92 -12.10 -2.53 -22.60
N TRP A 93 -11.71 -2.09 -21.39
CA TRP A 93 -11.26 -0.73 -21.12
C TRP A 93 -9.87 -0.68 -20.46
N TYR A 94 -9.43 -1.78 -19.84
CA TYR A 94 -8.07 -1.96 -19.28
C TYR A 94 -7.49 -3.34 -19.67
N PRO A 95 -7.02 -3.53 -20.91
CA PRO A 95 -6.62 -4.84 -21.44
C PRO A 95 -5.49 -5.55 -20.68
N GLU A 96 -4.62 -4.78 -20.02
CA GLU A 96 -3.45 -5.31 -19.32
C GLU A 96 -3.79 -5.90 -17.94
N LEU A 97 -4.95 -5.55 -17.36
CA LEU A 97 -5.32 -5.92 -16.00
C LEU A 97 -6.18 -7.19 -15.95
N GLU A 98 -5.88 -8.10 -15.01
CA GLU A 98 -6.59 -9.36 -14.88
C GLU A 98 -6.64 -9.86 -13.42
N PHE A 99 -7.85 -9.99 -12.85
CA PHE A 99 -8.05 -10.59 -11.54
C PHE A 99 -7.86 -12.11 -11.58
N GLN A 100 -7.06 -12.66 -10.67
CA GLN A 100 -6.93 -14.11 -10.47
C GLN A 100 -7.87 -14.61 -9.36
N GLY A 101 -8.32 -13.70 -8.49
CA GLY A 101 -9.33 -13.89 -7.45
C GLY A 101 -9.89 -12.53 -7.03
N LEU A 102 -10.98 -12.53 -6.27
CA LEU A 102 -11.67 -11.31 -5.84
C LEU A 102 -12.03 -11.43 -4.35
N GLU A 103 -10.99 -11.61 -3.54
CA GLU A 103 -11.00 -11.71 -2.10
C GLU A 103 -9.74 -11.06 -1.54
N THR A 104 -9.75 -10.59 -0.29
CA THR A 104 -8.54 -10.05 0.34
C THR A 104 -7.38 -11.05 0.28
N GLY A 105 -6.22 -10.57 -0.18
CA GLY A 105 -5.02 -11.38 -0.42
C GLY A 105 -4.96 -12.05 -1.79
N ALA A 106 -6.02 -11.96 -2.61
CA ALA A 106 -6.01 -12.49 -3.97
C ALA A 106 -5.03 -11.74 -4.87
N SER A 107 -4.51 -12.44 -5.88
CA SER A 107 -3.62 -11.88 -6.89
C SER A 107 -4.40 -11.18 -8.00
N LEU A 108 -3.87 -10.04 -8.43
CA LEU A 108 -4.26 -9.26 -9.59
C LEU A 108 -3.04 -9.11 -10.48
N LYS A 109 -3.15 -9.38 -11.78
CA LYS A 109 -2.00 -9.29 -12.71
C LYS A 109 -2.08 -8.04 -13.56
N PHE A 110 -0.94 -7.37 -13.69
CA PHE A 110 -0.71 -6.38 -14.73
C PHE A 110 0.23 -6.96 -15.79
N ASN A 111 -0.27 -7.14 -17.01
CA ASN A 111 0.45 -7.76 -18.11
C ASN A 111 1.12 -6.70 -18.99
N TYR A 112 2.46 -6.70 -19.05
CA TYR A 112 3.18 -5.74 -19.89
C TYR A 112 2.99 -6.06 -21.38
N LYS A 113 2.84 -5.02 -22.21
CA LYS A 113 2.75 -5.16 -23.69
C LYS A 113 3.97 -5.83 -24.31
N THR A 114 5.14 -5.70 -23.68
CA THR A 114 6.40 -6.31 -24.11
C THR A 114 6.55 -7.77 -23.68
N GLY A 115 5.57 -8.32 -22.98
CA GLY A 115 5.63 -9.64 -22.34
C GLY A 115 6.09 -9.56 -20.88
N GLY A 116 5.69 -10.57 -20.11
CA GLY A 116 5.84 -10.59 -18.65
C GLY A 116 4.61 -10.02 -17.94
N HIS A 117 4.60 -10.13 -16.61
CA HIS A 117 3.57 -9.55 -15.75
C HIS A 117 4.15 -9.13 -14.41
N GLU A 118 3.39 -8.30 -13.72
CA GLU A 118 3.58 -7.93 -12.32
C GLU A 118 2.36 -8.39 -11.53
N ASP A 119 2.60 -8.93 -10.34
CA ASP A 119 1.56 -9.36 -9.42
C ASP A 119 1.28 -8.25 -8.41
N MET A 120 0.02 -7.84 -8.37
CA MET A 120 -0.60 -6.99 -7.37
C MET A 120 -1.46 -7.82 -6.42
N MET A 121 -1.84 -7.23 -5.29
CA MET A 121 -2.65 -7.89 -4.26
C MET A 121 -3.91 -7.10 -3.96
N VAL A 122 -5.06 -7.78 -3.93
CA VAL A 122 -6.31 -7.23 -3.41
C VAL A 122 -6.17 -7.03 -1.90
N LEU A 123 -6.34 -5.80 -1.43
CA LEU A 123 -6.22 -5.42 -0.02
C LEU A 123 -7.55 -5.54 0.71
N ASP A 124 -8.63 -5.07 0.08
CA ASP A 124 -9.97 -5.13 0.65
C ASP A 124 -11.02 -5.12 -0.47
N VAL A 125 -12.15 -5.76 -0.20
CA VAL A 125 -13.23 -5.92 -1.17
C VAL A 125 -14.58 -6.04 -0.48
N GLU A 126 -15.47 -5.13 -0.83
CA GLU A 126 -16.90 -5.19 -0.51
C GLU A 126 -17.69 -5.22 -1.83
N PRO A 127 -18.33 -6.35 -2.18
CA PRO A 127 -19.03 -6.49 -3.44
C PRO A 127 -20.04 -5.37 -3.71
N ASN A 128 -19.92 -4.74 -4.89
CA ASN A 128 -20.74 -3.61 -5.35
C ASN A 128 -20.61 -2.32 -4.53
N ALA A 129 -19.52 -2.16 -3.79
CA ALA A 129 -19.28 -0.98 -2.96
C ALA A 129 -17.82 -0.53 -2.94
N TYR A 130 -16.87 -1.44 -2.72
CA TYR A 130 -15.48 -1.07 -2.43
C TYR A 130 -14.50 -2.10 -3.00
N LEU A 131 -13.42 -1.64 -3.61
CA LEU A 131 -12.31 -2.49 -4.02
C LEU A 131 -11.00 -1.72 -3.86
N SER A 132 -10.03 -2.30 -3.15
CA SER A 132 -8.70 -1.73 -3.04
C SER A 132 -7.62 -2.77 -3.31
N PHE A 133 -6.54 -2.36 -3.98
CA PHE A 133 -5.41 -3.23 -4.29
C PHE A 133 -4.09 -2.44 -4.37
N THR A 134 -2.98 -3.14 -4.20
CA THR A 134 -1.64 -2.57 -4.35
C THR A 134 -1.36 -2.18 -5.80
N TRP A 135 -0.60 -1.12 -6.01
CA TRP A 135 -0.16 -0.68 -7.32
C TRP A 135 1.31 -0.23 -7.25
N ASP A 136 2.25 -1.16 -7.41
CA ASP A 136 3.65 -0.97 -7.03
C ASP A 136 3.74 -0.53 -5.55
N LEU A 137 4.31 0.64 -5.27
CA LEU A 137 4.33 1.23 -3.93
C LEU A 137 3.03 1.98 -3.56
N ASN A 138 2.13 2.18 -4.52
CA ASN A 138 0.89 2.92 -4.36
C ASN A 138 -0.28 2.00 -3.98
N ILE A 139 -1.43 2.61 -3.68
CA ILE A 139 -2.68 1.89 -3.46
C ILE A 139 -3.75 2.50 -4.35
N ILE A 140 -4.49 1.64 -5.06
CA ILE A 140 -5.66 2.03 -5.82
C ILE A 140 -6.91 1.60 -5.07
N THR A 141 -7.89 2.49 -5.05
CA THR A 141 -9.19 2.27 -4.43
C THR A 141 -10.31 2.72 -5.37
N PHE A 142 -11.32 1.87 -5.49
CA PHE A 142 -12.59 2.16 -6.14
C PHE A 142 -13.71 2.12 -5.12
N GLU A 143 -14.54 3.16 -5.11
CA GLU A 143 -15.77 3.23 -4.31
C GLU A 143 -16.98 3.47 -5.21
N LEU A 144 -18.07 2.73 -4.98
CA LEU A 144 -19.31 2.84 -5.72
C LEU A 144 -20.44 3.33 -4.83
N LEU A 145 -20.97 4.50 -5.14
CA LEU A 145 -22.08 5.12 -4.43
C LEU A 145 -23.31 5.16 -5.34
N GLU A 146 -24.46 4.70 -4.84
CA GLU A 146 -25.72 4.87 -5.56
C GLU A 146 -26.11 6.35 -5.50
N LEU A 147 -26.25 6.99 -6.67
CA LEU A 147 -26.68 8.38 -6.75
C LEU A 147 -28.20 8.46 -6.76
N GLU A 148 -28.83 7.63 -7.59
CA GLU A 148 -30.27 7.41 -7.70
C GLU A 148 -30.50 6.04 -8.38
N PRO A 149 -31.73 5.49 -8.37
CA PRO A 149 -31.97 4.18 -8.98
C PRO A 149 -31.50 4.10 -10.43
N GLY A 150 -30.56 3.19 -10.70
CA GLY A 150 -29.96 3.01 -12.02
C GLY A 150 -28.83 3.99 -12.38
N LYS A 151 -28.34 4.80 -11.42
CA LYS A 151 -27.15 5.64 -11.58
C LYS A 151 -26.18 5.48 -10.42
N THR A 152 -24.90 5.38 -10.77
CA THR A 152 -23.82 5.11 -9.81
C THR A 152 -22.72 6.14 -9.98
N THR A 153 -22.28 6.72 -8.88
CA THR A 153 -21.02 7.47 -8.82
C THR A 153 -19.90 6.48 -8.55
N LEU A 154 -18.90 6.46 -9.42
CA LEU A 154 -17.62 5.80 -9.18
C LEU A 154 -16.62 6.84 -8.70
N ILE A 155 -15.94 6.53 -7.60
CA ILE A 155 -14.82 7.31 -7.08
C ILE A 155 -13.58 6.43 -7.22
N PHE A 156 -12.60 6.93 -7.94
CA PHE A 156 -11.26 6.35 -8.03
C PHE A 156 -10.32 7.17 -7.18
N THR A 157 -9.52 6.52 -6.36
CA THR A 157 -8.47 7.14 -5.56
C THR A 157 -7.16 6.37 -5.76
N GLU A 158 -6.10 7.08 -6.09
CA GLU A 158 -4.73 6.56 -6.02
C GLU A 158 -4.02 7.24 -4.86
N TRP A 159 -3.59 6.46 -3.87
CA TRP A 159 -2.65 6.92 -2.85
C TRP A 159 -1.23 6.67 -3.31
N LEU A 160 -0.49 7.75 -3.50
CA LEU A 160 0.90 7.77 -3.96
C LEU A 160 1.82 7.75 -2.74
N ALA A 161 2.64 6.70 -2.61
CA ALA A 161 3.63 6.63 -1.53
C ALA A 161 4.71 7.73 -1.67
N GLU A 162 5.09 8.04 -2.90
CA GLU A 162 6.03 9.12 -3.24
C GLU A 162 5.58 9.80 -4.54
N LEU A 163 5.68 11.13 -4.56
CA LEU A 163 5.45 11.90 -5.79
C LEU A 163 6.76 12.01 -6.58
N ASN A 164 6.76 11.51 -7.81
CA ASN A 164 7.93 11.55 -8.69
C ASN A 164 7.53 11.80 -10.16
N ASP A 165 8.50 11.78 -11.08
CA ASP A 165 8.29 12.03 -12.52
C ASP A 165 7.38 11.00 -13.22
N HIS A 166 7.13 9.85 -12.58
CA HIS A 166 6.22 8.81 -13.05
C HIS A 166 4.77 9.10 -12.64
N SER A 167 4.52 9.63 -11.44
CA SER A 167 3.17 9.87 -10.89
C SER A 167 2.20 10.57 -11.87
N PRO A 168 2.56 11.69 -12.55
CA PRO A 168 1.63 12.31 -13.50
C PRO A 168 1.31 11.43 -14.72
N LYS A 169 2.22 10.55 -15.13
CA LYS A 169 1.98 9.64 -16.28
C LYS A 169 1.04 8.51 -15.90
N ASP A 170 1.18 7.97 -14.69
CA ASP A 170 0.33 6.90 -14.19
C ASP A 170 -1.10 7.41 -13.97
N LEU A 171 -1.26 8.51 -13.23
CA LEU A 171 -2.55 9.16 -13.03
C LEU A 171 -3.25 9.56 -14.34
N THR A 172 -2.48 10.03 -15.33
CA THR A 172 -3.04 10.32 -16.67
C THR A 172 -3.53 9.04 -17.35
N SER A 173 -2.78 7.95 -17.23
CA SER A 173 -3.16 6.65 -17.80
C SER A 173 -4.41 6.09 -17.15
N TRP A 174 -4.57 6.24 -15.83
CA TRP A 174 -5.77 5.91 -15.09
C TRP A 174 -6.97 6.76 -15.48
N MET A 175 -6.81 8.09 -15.53
CA MET A 175 -7.88 9.00 -15.97
C MET A 175 -8.42 8.59 -17.34
N ILE A 176 -7.55 8.26 -18.29
CA ILE A 176 -7.96 7.82 -19.63
C ILE A 176 -8.66 6.46 -19.58
N ALA A 177 -8.14 5.50 -18.81
CA ALA A 177 -8.78 4.20 -18.65
C ALA A 177 -10.20 4.33 -18.07
N LEU A 178 -10.40 5.19 -17.07
CA LEU A 178 -11.71 5.48 -16.48
C LEU A 178 -12.68 6.13 -17.48
N GLN A 179 -12.19 7.02 -18.36
CA GLN A 179 -13.01 7.57 -19.45
C GLN A 179 -13.41 6.48 -20.44
N ASN A 180 -12.49 5.60 -20.81
CA ASN A 180 -12.77 4.49 -21.72
C ASN A 180 -13.80 3.53 -21.11
N MET A 181 -13.73 3.29 -19.80
CA MET A 181 -14.75 2.52 -19.07
C MET A 181 -16.14 3.15 -19.20
N ALA A 182 -16.23 4.49 -19.08
CA ALA A 182 -17.49 5.21 -19.27
C ALA A 182 -18.00 5.13 -20.73
N GLU A 183 -17.11 5.21 -21.72
CA GLU A 183 -17.47 5.05 -23.14
C GLU A 183 -17.99 3.63 -23.43
N VAL A 184 -17.30 2.60 -22.93
CA VAL A 184 -17.73 1.19 -23.04
C VAL A 184 -19.09 0.98 -22.38
N ALA A 185 -19.32 1.54 -21.20
CA ALA A 185 -20.60 1.45 -20.49
C ALA A 185 -21.76 2.04 -21.31
N GLU A 186 -21.50 3.04 -22.14
CA GLU A 186 -22.48 3.66 -23.04
C GLU A 186 -22.54 2.99 -24.43
N GLY A 187 -21.76 1.93 -24.67
CA GLY A 187 -21.66 1.26 -25.96
C GLY A 187 -20.99 2.11 -27.05
N LYS A 188 -20.20 3.11 -26.65
CA LYS A 188 -19.44 3.99 -27.55
C LYS A 188 -18.09 3.36 -27.90
N PRO A 189 -17.52 3.67 -29.08
CA PRO A 189 -16.15 3.31 -29.37
C PRO A 189 -15.20 4.04 -28.42
N VAL A 190 -14.14 3.35 -28.00
CA VAL A 190 -13.08 3.94 -27.18
C VAL A 190 -12.33 5.01 -27.97
N SER A 191 -12.12 6.16 -27.36
CA SER A 191 -11.40 7.31 -27.92
C SER A 191 -9.90 7.04 -28.15
N ASP A 192 -9.25 7.91 -28.93
CA ASP A 192 -7.81 7.81 -29.21
C ASP A 192 -6.99 8.13 -27.95
N ARG A 193 -6.38 7.08 -27.38
CA ARG A 193 -5.56 7.16 -26.17
C ARG A 193 -4.40 8.13 -26.30
N GLU A 194 -3.74 8.22 -27.46
CA GLU A 194 -2.58 9.11 -27.63
C GLU A 194 -3.02 10.59 -27.61
N ALA A 195 -4.13 10.89 -28.28
CA ALA A 195 -4.73 12.22 -28.27
C ALA A 195 -5.19 12.62 -26.85
N GLN A 196 -5.88 11.72 -26.13
CA GLN A 196 -6.28 11.95 -24.75
C GLN A 196 -5.07 12.16 -23.83
N PHE A 197 -4.00 11.37 -24.00
CA PHE A 197 -2.78 11.52 -23.21
C PHE A 197 -2.13 12.88 -23.43
N HIS A 198 -2.01 13.31 -24.69
CA HIS A 198 -1.49 14.64 -25.02
C HIS A 198 -2.33 15.76 -24.39
N GLU A 199 -3.65 15.57 -24.31
CA GLU A 199 -4.56 16.55 -23.70
C GLU A 199 -4.47 16.57 -22.16
N TYR A 200 -4.50 15.41 -21.50
CA TYR A 200 -4.65 15.33 -20.04
C TYR A 200 -3.33 15.38 -19.29
N TYR A 201 -2.24 14.86 -19.87
CA TYR A 201 -0.94 14.82 -19.17
C TYR A 201 -0.47 16.18 -18.65
N PRO A 202 -0.51 17.28 -19.44
CA PRO A 202 -0.12 18.60 -18.94
C PRO A 202 -1.00 19.07 -17.75
N LYS A 203 -2.30 18.78 -17.80
CA LYS A 203 -3.27 19.18 -16.75
C LYS A 203 -3.03 18.43 -15.44
N ILE A 204 -2.82 17.11 -15.51
CA ILE A 204 -2.50 16.28 -14.34
C ILE A 204 -1.16 16.69 -13.74
N LYS A 205 -0.14 16.95 -14.59
CA LYS A 205 1.15 17.42 -14.13
C LYS A 205 1.06 18.76 -13.38
N GLU A 206 0.32 19.72 -13.93
CA GLU A 206 0.10 21.02 -13.29
C GLU A 206 -0.65 20.87 -11.94
N MET A 207 -1.71 20.05 -11.90
CA MET A 207 -2.47 19.78 -10.68
C MET A 207 -1.57 19.23 -9.55
N LEU A 208 -0.71 18.27 -9.85
CA LEU A 208 0.21 17.68 -8.85
C LEU A 208 1.22 18.70 -8.33
N THR A 209 1.77 19.56 -9.20
CA THR A 209 2.69 20.62 -8.77
C THR A 209 2.00 21.60 -7.80
N GLN A 210 0.76 22.00 -8.09
CA GLN A 210 0.00 22.90 -7.21
C GLN A 210 -0.31 22.28 -5.84
N GLN A 211 -0.54 20.97 -5.76
CA GLN A 211 -0.75 20.29 -4.48
C GLN A 211 0.51 20.26 -3.61
N THR A 212 1.70 20.22 -4.20
CA THR A 212 2.97 20.21 -3.46
C THR A 212 3.48 21.60 -3.06
N ASP A 213 2.99 22.67 -3.70
CA ASP A 213 3.40 24.05 -3.40
C ASP A 213 2.70 24.65 -2.15
N VAL A 214 1.79 23.91 -1.52
CA VAL A 214 1.09 24.36 -0.31
C VAL A 214 2.01 24.21 0.90
N VAL A 215 2.77 25.26 1.20
CA VAL A 215 3.53 25.39 2.46
C VAL A 215 2.64 26.07 3.50
N PHE A 216 2.37 25.39 4.61
CA PHE A 216 1.77 26.03 5.78
C PHE A 216 2.85 26.88 6.49
N GLU A 217 2.56 28.16 6.73
CA GLU A 217 3.34 29.01 7.63
C GLU A 217 2.89 28.73 9.08
N ASP A 218 3.85 28.57 9.99
CA ASP A 218 3.63 28.34 11.44
C ASP A 218 2.88 29.49 12.14
#